data_AF-A0A452YDU6-F1
#
_entry.id   AF-A0A452YDU6-F1
#
_cell.length_a   1.000
_cell.length_b   1.000
_cell.length_c   1.000
_cell.angle_alpha   90.00
_cell.angle_beta   90.00
_cell.angle_gamma   90.00
#
_symmetry.space_group_name_H-M   'P 1'
#
loop_
_entity.id
_entity.type
_entity.pdbx_description
1 polymer ?
#
loop_
_entity_poly.entity_id
_entity_poly.type
_entity_poly.pdbx_seq_one_letter_code
_entity_poly.pdbx_strand_id
1 'polypeptide(L)'
;MASGAPGIMLRHLSKTLAVSPAVASGMTSQHHQLQQRAPVSGTSKGKAKLKAGLPLKRSVIAKKGGAPATAGSGGAGRGRREAIERITQIAESCLKSSTPLRHLSPKECLREAKREELGLISKERQRELDIAKAKAKSKGTIGGDGGRVLMGPPSLDYISLGLVDEKTIPTYELTVEDGRRLAKEYSRVLMQRHRARQTAESTLLSLKKEAVAALPEKLQAAAMVPDMTPFP
;
A
#
# COMPACT_ATOMS: atom_id res chain seq x y z
N MET A 1 68.40 26.68 -10.96
CA MET A 1 67.11 27.39 -10.94
C MET A 1 66.00 26.37 -11.11
N ALA A 2 65.22 26.13 -10.04
CA ALA A 2 63.94 25.38 -9.96
C ALA A 2 63.93 23.95 -10.53
N SER A 3 63.33 22.91 -9.96
CA SER A 3 62.33 22.68 -8.90
C SER A 3 62.48 21.18 -8.53
N GLY A 4 62.41 20.72 -7.29
CA GLY A 4 61.35 20.97 -6.31
C GLY A 4 60.26 19.90 -6.41
N ALA A 5 60.59 18.61 -6.23
CA ALA A 5 59.60 17.53 -6.11
C ALA A 5 59.62 16.98 -4.67
N PRO A 6 58.56 17.16 -3.87
CA PRO A 6 58.48 16.58 -2.55
C PRO A 6 58.09 15.09 -2.64
N GLY A 7 58.96 14.22 -2.13
CA GLY A 7 58.67 12.81 -1.93
C GLY A 7 57.52 12.62 -0.94
N ILE A 8 56.37 12.16 -1.43
CA ILE A 8 55.20 11.83 -0.61
C ILE A 8 55.49 10.50 0.09
N MET A 9 55.83 10.55 1.38
CA MET A 9 55.93 9.38 2.22
C MET A 9 54.53 8.79 2.47
N LEU A 10 54.22 7.65 1.83
CA LEU A 10 53.11 6.79 2.27
C LEU A 10 53.46 6.18 3.63
N ARG A 11 52.91 6.75 4.71
CA ARG A 11 52.84 6.07 6.00
C ARG A 11 51.69 5.07 5.96
N HIS A 12 52.01 3.81 5.66
CA HIS A 12 51.15 2.68 5.97
C HIS A 12 51.00 2.56 7.49
N LEU A 13 49.85 2.97 8.02
CA LEU A 13 49.41 2.67 9.37
C LEU A 13 48.47 1.46 9.31
N SER A 14 49.04 0.27 9.21
CA SER A 14 48.38 -0.98 9.54
C SER A 14 48.22 -1.07 11.05
N LYS A 15 47.11 -0.54 11.57
CA LYS A 15 46.71 -0.75 12.97
C LYS A 15 45.70 -1.89 13.02
N THR A 16 46.23 -3.10 13.08
CA THR A 16 45.51 -4.29 13.55
C THR A 16 45.28 -4.12 15.06
N LEU A 17 44.04 -3.83 15.46
CA LEU A 17 43.62 -3.99 16.85
C LEU A 17 42.63 -5.14 16.90
N ALA A 18 43.06 -6.16 17.64
CA ALA A 18 42.42 -7.44 17.84
C ALA A 18 41.01 -7.27 18.43
N VAL A 19 40.04 -7.90 17.79
CA VAL A 19 38.71 -8.10 18.35
C VAL A 19 38.81 -9.27 19.34
N SER A 20 38.47 -9.03 20.61
CA SER A 20 38.43 -10.04 21.65
C SER A 20 37.52 -11.23 21.24
N PRO A 21 37.97 -12.49 21.39
CA PRO A 21 37.22 -13.66 20.93
C PRO A 21 35.97 -14.00 21.76
N ALA A 22 35.69 -13.24 22.82
CA ALA A 22 34.57 -13.48 23.74
C ALA A 22 33.20 -12.94 23.25
N VAL A 23 33.13 -12.27 22.09
CA VAL A 23 31.87 -11.78 21.50
C VAL A 23 31.42 -12.62 20.30
N ALA A 24 32.14 -13.71 20.01
CA ALA A 24 31.89 -14.57 18.85
C ALA A 24 30.95 -15.75 19.11
N SER A 25 30.28 -15.82 20.27
CA SER A 25 29.31 -16.87 20.57
C SER A 25 28.01 -16.29 21.08
N GLY A 26 26.93 -16.51 20.34
CA GLY A 26 25.57 -16.42 20.90
C GLY A 26 24.63 -15.38 20.30
N MET A 27 24.72 -15.05 19.02
CA MET A 27 23.56 -14.50 18.30
C MET A 27 23.32 -15.31 17.04
N THR A 28 23.04 -16.59 17.22
CA THR A 28 22.31 -17.35 16.21
C THR A 28 20.91 -16.73 16.14
N SER A 29 20.70 -15.83 15.19
CA SER A 29 19.36 -15.41 14.79
C SER A 29 18.63 -16.68 14.36
N GLN A 30 17.87 -17.27 15.28
CA GLN A 30 16.90 -18.29 14.94
C GLN A 30 15.78 -17.57 14.20
N HIS A 31 16.00 -17.30 12.92
CA HIS A 31 14.90 -17.15 11.99
C HIS A 31 14.14 -18.48 12.05
N HIS A 32 13.08 -18.52 12.86
CA HIS A 32 12.07 -19.55 12.78
C HIS A 32 11.48 -19.45 11.38
N GLN A 33 12.10 -20.16 10.44
CA GLN A 33 11.59 -20.38 9.10
C GLN A 33 10.30 -21.17 9.24
N LEU A 34 9.18 -20.46 9.44
CA LEU A 34 7.85 -20.98 9.18
C LEU A 34 7.69 -21.11 7.66
N GLN A 35 8.47 -22.01 7.06
CA GLN A 35 8.21 -22.48 5.71
C GLN A 35 6.92 -23.30 5.76
N GLN A 36 5.84 -22.75 5.20
CA GLN A 36 4.61 -23.48 4.98
C GLN A 36 4.92 -24.71 4.10
N ARG A 37 4.90 -25.91 4.72
CA ARG A 37 5.11 -27.21 4.05
C ARG A 37 3.80 -27.91 3.70
N ALA A 38 2.75 -27.17 3.34
CA ALA A 38 1.49 -27.77 2.92
C ALA A 38 1.19 -27.38 1.46
N PRO A 39 0.98 -28.34 0.54
CA PRO A 39 0.36 -28.02 -0.74
C PRO A 39 -1.08 -27.58 -0.48
N VAL A 40 -1.43 -26.38 -0.93
CA VAL A 40 -2.82 -25.89 -0.90
C VAL A 40 -3.68 -26.89 -1.69
N SER A 41 -4.55 -27.56 -0.95
CA SER A 41 -5.58 -28.48 -1.45
C SER A 41 -6.31 -27.87 -2.64
N GLY A 42 -6.44 -28.65 -3.70
CA GLY A 42 -6.97 -28.26 -4.99
C GLY A 42 -8.30 -27.51 -4.91
N THR A 43 -8.39 -26.43 -5.68
CA THR A 43 -9.67 -25.83 -6.05
C THR A 43 -10.52 -26.89 -6.74
N SER A 44 -11.69 -27.15 -6.18
CA SER A 44 -12.69 -27.97 -6.85
C SER A 44 -13.21 -27.19 -8.05
N LYS A 45 -13.31 -27.90 -9.19
CA LYS A 45 -13.89 -27.50 -10.49
C LYS A 45 -12.88 -27.00 -11.54
N GLY A 46 -12.13 -27.98 -12.07
CA GLY A 46 -12.22 -28.30 -13.51
C GLY A 46 -11.37 -27.46 -14.46
N LYS A 47 -10.28 -28.06 -14.95
CA LYS A 47 -9.71 -27.75 -16.26
C LYS A 47 -10.82 -27.83 -17.33
N ALA A 48 -11.18 -26.69 -17.90
CA ALA A 48 -11.62 -26.64 -19.29
C ALA A 48 -10.65 -25.69 -20.00
N LYS A 49 -9.98 -26.20 -21.03
CA LYS A 49 -9.14 -25.41 -21.93
C LYS A 49 -10.01 -24.29 -22.53
N LEU A 50 -9.95 -23.08 -21.98
CA LEU A 50 -10.53 -21.93 -22.64
C LEU A 50 -9.63 -21.60 -23.83
N LYS A 51 -10.11 -21.89 -25.04
CA LYS A 51 -9.55 -21.34 -26.27
C LYS A 51 -9.59 -19.81 -26.16
N ALA A 52 -8.44 -19.20 -25.91
CA ALA A 52 -8.29 -17.76 -26.02
C ALA A 52 -8.53 -17.36 -27.48
N GLY A 53 -9.45 -16.42 -27.73
CA GLY A 53 -9.65 -15.82 -29.05
C GLY A 53 -11.06 -15.83 -29.62
N LEU A 54 -12.08 -16.42 -28.95
CA LEU A 54 -13.46 -16.27 -29.43
C LEU A 54 -14.04 -14.91 -28.99
N PRO A 55 -14.59 -14.08 -29.90
CA PRO A 55 -15.22 -12.83 -29.51
C PRO A 55 -16.41 -13.11 -28.59
N LEU A 56 -16.38 -12.52 -27.39
CA LEU A 56 -17.49 -12.57 -26.44
C LEU A 56 -18.76 -12.06 -27.14
N LYS A 57 -19.81 -12.89 -27.19
CA LYS A 57 -21.12 -12.49 -27.71
C LYS A 57 -21.67 -11.35 -26.84
N ARG A 58 -21.54 -10.12 -27.33
CA ARG A 58 -22.18 -8.95 -26.74
C ARG A 58 -23.68 -9.09 -26.97
N SER A 59 -24.48 -9.03 -25.90
CA SER A 59 -25.93 -9.06 -25.99
C SER A 59 -26.42 -7.80 -26.71
N VAL A 60 -26.99 -7.98 -27.90
CA VAL A 60 -27.70 -6.93 -28.63
C VAL A 60 -29.03 -6.68 -27.91
N ILE A 61 -29.21 -5.49 -27.36
CA ILE A 61 -30.51 -5.06 -26.80
C ILE A 61 -31.37 -4.62 -27.99
N ALA A 62 -32.33 -5.46 -28.38
CA ALA A 62 -33.32 -5.10 -29.39
C ALA A 62 -34.23 -3.98 -28.85
N LYS A 63 -34.40 -2.90 -29.62
CA LYS A 63 -35.42 -1.88 -29.39
C LYS A 63 -36.80 -2.50 -29.67
N LYS A 64 -37.57 -2.81 -28.63
CA LYS A 64 -38.98 -3.20 -28.76
C LYS A 64 -39.84 -1.94 -28.89
N GLY A 65 -40.41 -1.73 -30.07
CA GLY A 65 -41.44 -0.73 -30.34
C GLY A 65 -42.69 -0.98 -29.49
N GLY A 66 -43.39 0.10 -29.15
CA GLY A 66 -44.54 0.10 -28.26
C GLY A 66 -45.82 -0.40 -28.92
N ALA A 67 -46.57 -1.23 -28.18
CA ALA A 67 -48.02 -1.20 -28.04
C ALA A 67 -48.42 -2.09 -26.84
N PRO A 68 -49.46 -1.74 -26.07
CA PRO A 68 -49.74 -2.38 -24.78
C PRO A 68 -50.63 -3.61 -24.97
N ALA A 69 -50.36 -4.68 -24.21
CA ALA A 69 -51.29 -5.78 -24.04
C ALA A 69 -51.45 -6.11 -22.55
N THR A 70 -52.72 -6.31 -22.21
CA THR A 70 -53.37 -6.47 -20.92
C THR A 70 -52.87 -7.63 -20.05
N ALA A 71 -52.79 -7.31 -18.75
CA ALA A 71 -52.85 -8.11 -17.53
C ALA A 71 -52.82 -9.66 -17.59
N GLY A 72 -51.84 -10.22 -16.89
CA GLY A 72 -51.80 -11.61 -16.40
C GLY A 72 -50.57 -11.84 -15.52
N SER A 73 -50.77 -11.85 -14.20
CA SER A 73 -49.82 -12.19 -13.10
C SER A 73 -49.01 -13.47 -13.39
N GLY A 74 -47.74 -13.64 -13.02
CA GLY A 74 -46.91 -12.93 -12.06
C GLY A 74 -45.43 -13.28 -12.23
N GLY A 75 -44.55 -12.47 -11.62
CA GLY A 75 -43.10 -12.72 -11.56
C GLY A 75 -42.20 -11.67 -12.22
N ALA A 76 -42.74 -10.72 -12.99
CA ALA A 76 -41.94 -9.69 -13.68
C ALA A 76 -41.94 -8.31 -12.98
N GLY A 77 -42.58 -8.18 -11.81
CA GLY A 77 -42.74 -6.90 -11.10
C GLY A 77 -41.60 -6.56 -10.14
N ARG A 78 -40.96 -7.56 -9.52
CA ARG A 78 -39.87 -7.35 -8.55
C ARG A 78 -38.63 -6.77 -9.20
N GLY A 79 -38.16 -7.34 -10.30
CA GLY A 79 -36.95 -6.85 -10.99
C GLY A 79 -37.09 -5.44 -11.57
N ARG A 80 -38.29 -5.06 -12.06
CA ARG A 80 -38.55 -3.69 -12.54
C ARG A 80 -38.60 -2.69 -11.38
N ARG A 81 -39.24 -3.06 -10.28
CA ARG A 81 -39.31 -2.23 -9.07
C ARG A 81 -37.93 -2.05 -8.45
N GLU A 82 -37.15 -3.13 -8.32
CA GLU A 82 -35.77 -3.08 -7.85
C GLU A 82 -34.86 -2.25 -8.79
N ALA A 83 -35.07 -2.33 -10.10
CA ALA A 83 -34.32 -1.49 -11.05
C ALA A 83 -34.67 0.00 -10.87
N ILE A 84 -35.94 0.34 -10.67
CA ILE A 84 -36.38 1.71 -10.39
C ILE A 84 -35.81 2.18 -9.05
N GLU A 85 -35.87 1.36 -8.00
CA GLU A 85 -35.33 1.66 -6.67
C GLU A 85 -33.80 1.84 -6.71
N ARG A 86 -33.08 1.05 -7.52
CA ARG A 86 -31.64 1.25 -7.74
C ARG A 86 -31.35 2.57 -8.44
N ILE A 87 -32.15 2.93 -9.45
CA ILE A 87 -31.99 4.20 -10.17
C ILE A 87 -32.28 5.38 -9.24
N THR A 88 -33.33 5.31 -8.41
CA THR A 88 -33.62 6.35 -7.43
C THR A 88 -32.54 6.44 -6.35
N GLN A 89 -32.04 5.31 -5.85
CA GLN A 89 -30.92 5.27 -4.90
C GLN A 89 -29.64 5.88 -5.49
N ILE A 90 -29.32 5.56 -6.75
CA ILE A 90 -28.16 6.15 -7.44
C ILE A 90 -28.37 7.66 -7.61
N ALA A 91 -29.54 8.09 -8.09
CA ALA A 91 -29.85 9.51 -8.26
C ALA A 91 -29.77 10.27 -6.92
N GLU A 92 -30.36 9.72 -5.86
CA GLU A 92 -30.25 10.27 -4.51
C GLU A 92 -28.81 10.28 -4.00
N SER A 93 -28.02 9.25 -4.27
CA SER A 93 -26.62 9.20 -3.87
C SER A 93 -25.77 10.26 -4.55
N CYS A 94 -26.02 10.55 -5.83
CA CYS A 94 -25.37 11.62 -6.58
C CYS A 94 -25.80 13.01 -6.09
N LEU A 95 -27.07 13.18 -5.71
CA LEU A 95 -27.56 14.44 -5.12
C LEU A 95 -27.05 14.64 -3.68
N LYS A 96 -26.84 13.54 -2.95
CA LYS A 96 -26.34 13.53 -1.57
C LYS A 96 -24.81 13.40 -1.49
N SER A 97 -24.09 13.24 -2.60
CA SER A 97 -22.64 13.11 -2.58
C SER A 97 -22.00 14.37 -2.00
N SER A 98 -20.87 14.21 -1.31
CA SER A 98 -20.09 15.35 -0.85
C SER A 98 -19.68 16.18 -2.06
N THR A 99 -19.95 17.47 -2.01
CA THR A 99 -19.22 18.45 -2.80
C THR A 99 -17.74 18.29 -2.49
N PRO A 100 -16.83 18.41 -3.50
CA PRO A 100 -15.41 18.46 -3.22
C PRO A 100 -15.16 19.61 -2.24
N LEU A 101 -14.51 19.31 -1.11
CA LEU A 101 -14.28 20.24 -0.02
C LEU A 101 -13.64 21.52 -0.57
N ARG A 102 -14.42 22.60 -0.62
CA ARG A 102 -13.87 23.94 -0.79
C ARG A 102 -13.34 24.36 0.56
N HIS A 103 -12.10 24.79 0.61
CA HIS A 103 -11.53 25.40 1.81
C HIS A 103 -12.36 26.63 2.17
N LEU A 104 -13.11 26.55 3.28
CA LEU A 104 -13.82 27.69 3.86
C LEU A 104 -12.83 28.65 4.49
N SER A 105 -12.98 29.94 4.21
CA SER A 105 -12.18 30.96 4.88
C SER A 105 -12.55 31.05 6.36
N PRO A 106 -11.63 31.50 7.25
CA PRO A 106 -11.92 31.61 8.68
C PRO A 106 -13.17 32.44 9.01
N LYS A 107 -13.49 33.45 8.19
CA LYS A 107 -14.70 34.27 8.34
C LYS A 107 -15.99 33.51 8.03
N GLU A 108 -15.93 32.55 7.11
CA GLU A 108 -17.07 31.71 6.75
C GLU A 108 -17.30 30.63 7.82
N CYS A 109 -16.24 30.02 8.35
CA CYS A 109 -16.34 29.09 9.48
C CYS A 109 -17.01 29.72 10.70
N LEU A 110 -16.64 30.97 11.04
CA LEU A 110 -17.29 31.70 12.15
C LEU A 110 -18.76 32.01 11.88
N ARG A 111 -19.12 32.25 10.62
CA ARG A 111 -20.51 32.49 10.22
C ARG A 111 -21.33 31.21 10.28
N GLU A 112 -20.75 30.09 9.89
CA GLU A 112 -21.36 28.77 10.03
C GLU A 112 -21.52 28.39 11.50
N ALA A 113 -20.52 28.66 12.35
CA ALA A 113 -20.63 28.45 13.80
C ALA A 113 -21.79 29.27 14.42
N LYS A 114 -21.94 30.55 14.03
CA LYS A 114 -23.09 31.37 14.44
C LYS A 114 -24.42 30.88 13.89
N ARG A 115 -24.44 30.31 12.67
CA ARG A 115 -25.64 29.66 12.11
C ARG A 115 -25.99 28.39 12.85
N GLU A 116 -25.00 27.59 13.22
CA GLU A 116 -25.16 26.39 14.07
C GLU A 116 -25.71 26.76 15.45
N GLU A 117 -25.21 27.84 16.04
CA GLU A 117 -25.72 28.38 17.31
C GLU A 117 -27.19 28.80 17.21
N LEU A 118 -27.60 29.37 16.07
CA LEU A 118 -28.99 29.70 15.75
C LEU A 118 -29.82 28.51 15.25
N GLY A 119 -29.28 27.28 15.26
CA GLY A 119 -29.97 26.06 14.87
C GLY A 119 -30.09 25.81 13.35
N LEU A 120 -29.46 26.64 12.52
CA LEU A 120 -29.43 26.52 11.05
C LEU A 120 -28.23 25.66 10.63
N ILE A 121 -28.39 24.34 10.66
CA ILE A 121 -27.33 23.38 10.33
C ILE A 121 -27.24 23.20 8.80
N SER A 122 -26.03 23.33 8.24
CA SER A 122 -25.77 23.04 6.82
C SER A 122 -25.87 21.54 6.53
N LYS A 123 -26.18 21.17 5.28
CA LYS A 123 -26.20 19.76 4.85
C LYS A 123 -24.83 19.08 5.00
N GLU A 124 -23.74 19.84 4.87
CA GLU A 124 -22.38 19.34 5.05
C GLU A 124 -22.11 19.04 6.53
N ARG A 125 -22.51 19.92 7.44
CA ARG A 125 -22.37 19.70 8.89
C ARG A 125 -23.20 18.51 9.39
N GLN A 126 -24.41 18.31 8.87
CA GLN A 126 -25.20 17.12 9.17
C GLN A 126 -24.46 15.83 8.78
N ARG A 127 -23.82 15.81 7.61
CA ARG A 127 -23.02 14.66 7.17
C ARG A 127 -21.81 14.42 8.06
N GLU A 128 -21.11 15.48 8.49
CA GLU A 128 -20.01 15.36 9.44
C GLU A 128 -20.45 14.74 10.76
N LEU A 129 -21.60 15.19 11.28
CA LEU A 129 -22.18 14.64 12.51
C LEU A 129 -22.58 13.17 12.34
N ASP A 130 -23.14 12.78 11.19
CA ASP A 130 -23.51 11.40 10.91
C ASP A 130 -22.28 10.49 10.75
N ILE A 131 -21.21 10.97 10.11
CA ILE A 131 -19.92 10.26 10.01
C ILE A 131 -19.30 10.12 11.40
N ALA A 132 -19.32 11.17 12.23
CA ALA A 132 -18.82 11.13 13.59
C ALA A 132 -19.60 10.12 14.45
N LYS A 133 -20.93 10.11 14.35
CA LYS A 133 -21.80 9.12 15.01
C LYS A 133 -21.53 7.70 14.52
N ALA A 134 -21.32 7.49 13.22
CA ALA A 134 -20.98 6.18 12.66
C ALA A 134 -19.61 5.68 13.15
N LYS A 135 -18.60 6.56 13.19
CA LYS A 135 -17.27 6.25 13.74
C LYS A 135 -17.32 5.94 15.24
N ALA A 136 -18.15 6.64 16.01
CA ALA A 136 -18.35 6.33 17.43
C ALA A 136 -18.96 4.94 17.63
N LYS A 137 -19.94 4.56 16.78
CA LYS A 137 -20.56 3.23 16.82
C LYS A 137 -19.58 2.10 16.44
N SER A 138 -18.74 2.29 15.42
CA SER A 138 -17.75 1.28 15.03
C SER A 138 -16.60 1.14 16.03
N LYS A 139 -16.23 2.23 16.72
CA LYS A 139 -15.23 2.18 17.80
C LYS A 139 -15.70 1.35 19.00
N GLY A 140 -17.00 1.31 19.27
CA GLY A 140 -17.59 0.46 20.31
C GLY A 140 -17.52 -1.05 20.00
N THR A 141 -17.41 -1.44 18.74
CA THR A 141 -17.33 -2.86 18.33
C THR A 141 -15.89 -3.39 18.24
N ILE A 142 -14.90 -2.49 18.10
CA ILE A 142 -13.47 -2.83 18.08
C ILE A 142 -12.81 -2.61 19.46
N GLY A 143 -13.42 -1.81 20.34
CA GLY A 143 -12.89 -1.51 21.68
C GLY A 143 -13.22 -2.54 22.77
N GLY A 144 -13.71 -3.73 22.40
CA GLY A 144 -14.11 -4.78 23.35
C GLY A 144 -12.98 -5.65 23.89
N ASP A 145 -11.80 -5.60 23.29
CA ASP A 145 -10.60 -6.29 23.78
C ASP A 145 -9.54 -5.24 24.14
N GLY A 146 -9.19 -5.17 25.41
CA GLY A 146 -8.50 -4.04 26.01
C GLY A 146 -7.11 -3.83 25.43
N GLY A 147 -6.97 -2.88 24.49
CA GLY A 147 -5.70 -2.20 24.18
C GLY A 147 -4.49 -3.10 23.89
N ARG A 148 -4.71 -4.34 23.46
CA ARG A 148 -3.62 -5.30 23.28
C ARG A 148 -2.78 -4.94 22.06
N VAL A 149 -1.49 -4.71 22.28
CA VAL A 149 -0.53 -4.39 21.21
C VAL A 149 -0.29 -5.67 20.40
N LEU A 150 -0.87 -5.73 19.21
CA LEU A 150 -0.64 -6.83 18.28
C LEU A 150 0.84 -6.88 17.86
N MET A 151 1.52 -7.96 18.18
CA MET A 151 2.88 -8.24 17.71
C MET A 151 2.80 -8.99 16.37
N GLY A 152 2.46 -8.25 15.31
CA GLY A 152 2.42 -8.77 13.94
C GLY A 152 1.06 -8.56 13.24
N PRO A 153 0.81 -9.27 12.13
CA PRO A 153 -0.49 -9.27 11.47
C PRO A 153 -1.57 -9.80 12.42
N PRO A 154 -2.83 -9.36 12.30
CA PRO A 154 -3.90 -9.71 13.23
C PRO A 154 -4.23 -11.20 13.36
N SER A 155 -3.80 -12.03 12.42
CA SER A 155 -3.95 -13.49 12.46
C SER A 155 -2.68 -14.25 12.86
N LEU A 156 -1.55 -13.56 13.00
CA LEU A 156 -0.21 -14.12 13.23
C LEU A 156 0.50 -13.38 14.36
N ASP A 157 -0.27 -12.93 15.35
CA ASP A 157 0.29 -12.30 16.52
C ASP A 157 0.91 -13.37 17.45
N TYR A 158 2.20 -13.22 17.75
CA TYR A 158 2.95 -14.16 18.59
C TYR A 158 2.34 -14.35 19.97
N ILE A 159 1.69 -13.31 20.49
CA ILE A 159 1.02 -13.36 21.78
C ILE A 159 -0.28 -14.19 21.67
N SER A 160 -1.01 -14.07 20.56
CA SER A 160 -2.27 -14.81 20.35
C SER A 160 -2.03 -16.28 20.03
N LEU A 161 -0.86 -16.58 19.47
CA LEU A 161 -0.37 -17.93 19.26
C LEU A 161 0.18 -18.58 20.54
N GLY A 162 0.22 -17.86 21.67
CA GLY A 162 0.76 -18.35 22.95
C GLY A 162 2.27 -18.61 22.92
N LEU A 163 2.99 -18.03 21.95
CA LEU A 163 4.45 -18.18 21.82
C LEU A 163 5.21 -17.20 22.72
N VAL A 164 4.61 -16.05 23.01
CA VAL A 164 5.19 -14.99 23.84
C VAL A 164 4.16 -14.54 24.87
N ASP A 165 4.53 -14.61 26.14
CA ASP A 165 3.70 -14.11 27.24
C ASP A 165 3.79 -12.59 27.34
N GLU A 166 2.64 -11.91 27.40
CA GLU A 166 2.53 -10.45 27.49
C GLU A 166 3.36 -9.86 28.64
N LYS A 167 3.39 -10.56 29.77
CA LYS A 167 4.05 -10.12 31.01
C LYS A 167 5.57 -10.14 30.92
N THR A 168 6.12 -10.87 29.95
CA THR A 168 7.57 -11.03 29.77
C THR A 168 8.16 -10.02 28.80
N ILE A 169 7.32 -9.29 28.05
CA ILE A 169 7.75 -8.32 27.05
C ILE A 169 8.31 -7.09 27.78
N PRO A 170 9.60 -6.77 27.65
CA PRO A 170 10.16 -5.58 28.27
C PRO A 170 9.53 -4.32 27.67
N THR A 171 8.79 -3.59 28.48
CA THR A 171 8.25 -2.28 28.09
C THR A 171 9.33 -1.22 28.26
N TYR A 172 9.79 -0.67 27.14
CA TYR A 172 10.66 0.51 27.14
C TYR A 172 9.81 1.76 26.98
N GLU A 173 9.92 2.70 27.92
CA GLU A 173 9.28 4.00 27.82
C GLU A 173 10.05 4.86 26.82
N LEU A 174 9.53 4.96 25.59
CA LEU A 174 10.10 5.86 24.60
C LEU A 174 9.55 7.26 24.82
N THR A 175 10.43 8.22 25.15
CA THR A 175 10.02 9.62 25.23
C THR A 175 9.56 10.11 23.86
N VAL A 176 8.64 11.07 23.83
CA VAL A 176 8.14 11.66 22.56
C VAL A 176 9.28 12.25 21.74
N GLU A 177 10.31 12.79 22.40
CA GLU A 177 11.49 13.35 21.75
C GLU A 177 12.33 12.28 21.06
N ASP A 178 12.59 11.17 21.74
CA ASP A 178 13.38 10.08 21.18
C ASP A 178 12.64 9.39 20.01
N GLY A 179 11.31 9.23 20.13
CA GLY A 179 10.49 8.76 19.02
C GLY A 179 10.60 9.66 17.77
N ARG A 180 10.58 10.98 17.96
CA ARG A 180 10.77 11.95 16.86
C ARG A 180 12.18 11.88 16.27
N ARG A 181 13.21 11.69 17.09
CA ARG A 181 14.60 11.54 16.63
C ARG A 181 14.78 10.27 15.81
N LEU A 182 14.29 9.13 16.30
CA LEU A 182 14.37 7.84 15.62
C LEU A 182 13.65 7.84 14.27
N ALA A 183 12.44 8.42 14.20
CA ALA A 183 11.70 8.52 12.94
C ALA A 183 12.43 9.37 11.89
N LYS A 184 13.07 10.48 12.31
CA LYS A 184 13.86 11.33 11.42
C LYS A 184 15.12 10.61 10.92
N GLU A 185 15.85 9.94 11.80
CA GLU A 185 17.04 9.18 11.42
C GLU A 185 16.71 8.00 10.51
N TYR A 186 15.63 7.27 10.79
CA TYR A 186 15.16 6.20 9.91
C TYR A 186 14.86 6.73 8.50
N SER A 187 14.12 7.84 8.40
CA SER A 187 13.81 8.46 7.12
C SER A 187 15.08 8.91 6.38
N ARG A 188 16.05 9.46 7.11
CA ARG A 188 17.34 9.89 6.55
C ARG A 188 18.14 8.71 6.00
N VAL A 189 18.29 7.64 6.77
CA VAL A 189 19.01 6.41 6.38
C VAL A 189 18.33 5.76 5.18
N LEU A 190 17.00 5.67 5.20
CA LEU A 190 16.22 5.12 4.09
C LEU A 190 16.48 5.91 2.80
N MET A 191 16.50 7.24 2.89
CA MET A 191 16.76 8.09 1.73
C MET A 191 18.19 8.02 1.24
N GLN A 192 19.16 7.91 2.13
CA GLN A 192 20.54 7.68 1.77
C GLN A 192 20.70 6.35 1.01
N ARG A 193 20.09 5.27 1.50
CA ARG A 193 20.10 3.96 0.83
C ARG A 193 19.43 4.01 -0.54
N HIS A 194 18.29 4.70 -0.65
CA HIS A 194 17.61 4.85 -1.93
C HIS A 194 18.48 5.61 -2.94
N ARG A 195 19.10 6.73 -2.53
CA ARG A 195 20.01 7.49 -3.39
C ARG A 195 21.21 6.66 -3.82
N ALA A 196 21.82 5.91 -2.90
CA ALA A 196 22.94 5.02 -3.20
C ALA A 196 22.56 3.93 -4.22
N ARG A 197 21.35 3.37 -4.11
CA ARG A 197 20.81 2.43 -5.10
C ARG A 197 20.61 3.11 -6.45
N GLN A 198 19.98 4.28 -6.48
CA GLN A 198 19.74 5.02 -7.72
C GLN A 198 21.05 5.39 -8.43
N THR A 199 22.07 5.81 -7.69
CA THR A 199 23.40 6.09 -8.27
C THR A 199 24.06 4.83 -8.81
N ALA A 200 23.93 3.69 -8.13
CA ALA A 200 24.50 2.43 -8.61
C ALA A 200 23.77 1.90 -9.86
N GLU A 201 22.44 2.01 -9.91
CA GLU A 201 21.64 1.63 -11.06
C GLU A 201 21.91 2.55 -12.27
N SER A 202 22.05 3.86 -12.05
CA SER A 202 22.33 4.82 -13.12
C SER A 202 23.74 4.66 -13.69
N THR A 203 24.75 4.41 -12.85
CA THR A 203 26.12 4.13 -13.32
C THR A 203 26.19 2.79 -14.05
N LEU A 204 25.51 1.75 -13.56
CA LEU A 204 25.42 0.48 -14.28
C LEU A 204 24.76 0.67 -15.66
N LEU A 205 23.71 1.48 -15.73
CA LEU A 205 23.02 1.78 -16.98
C LEU A 205 23.88 2.61 -17.95
N SER A 206 24.66 3.59 -17.46
CA SER A 206 25.58 4.36 -18.30
C SER A 206 26.68 3.46 -18.85
N LEU A 207 27.33 2.67 -17.99
CA LEU A 207 28.36 1.71 -18.40
C LEU A 207 27.83 0.66 -19.37
N LYS A 208 26.58 0.17 -19.18
CA LYS A 208 25.95 -0.74 -20.14
C LYS A 208 25.79 -0.10 -21.52
N LYS A 209 25.38 1.17 -21.59
CA LYS A 209 25.24 1.89 -22.87
C LYS A 209 26.59 2.11 -23.54
N GLU A 210 27.60 2.52 -22.78
CA GLU A 210 28.97 2.68 -23.26
C GLU A 210 29.56 1.37 -23.78
N ALA A 211 29.33 0.27 -23.06
CA ALA A 211 29.77 -1.06 -23.49
C ALA A 211 29.11 -1.50 -24.80
N VAL A 212 27.81 -1.23 -24.97
CA VAL A 212 27.11 -1.51 -26.24
C VAL A 212 27.67 -0.63 -27.36
N ALA A 213 27.94 0.65 -27.11
CA ALA A 213 28.53 1.55 -28.12
C ALA A 213 29.96 1.15 -28.53
N ALA A 214 30.72 0.51 -27.63
CA ALA A 214 32.06 0.02 -27.92
C ALA A 214 32.09 -1.27 -28.77
N LEU A 215 30.95 -1.94 -28.97
CA LEU A 215 30.88 -3.14 -29.83
C LEU A 215 31.03 -2.79 -31.32
N PRO A 216 31.46 -3.72 -32.17
CA PRO A 216 31.39 -3.55 -33.63
C PRO A 216 29.95 -3.40 -34.13
N GLU A 217 29.71 -2.59 -35.17
CA GLU A 217 28.36 -2.24 -35.68
C GLU A 217 27.43 -3.43 -35.89
N LYS A 218 27.96 -4.55 -36.41
CA LYS A 218 27.20 -5.78 -36.65
C LYS A 218 26.59 -6.38 -35.37
N LEU A 219 27.27 -6.23 -34.24
CA LEU A 219 26.85 -6.77 -32.93
C LEU A 219 26.04 -5.77 -32.13
N GLN A 220 26.21 -4.47 -32.37
CA GLN A 220 25.41 -3.42 -31.72
C GLN A 220 23.91 -3.59 -32.00
N ALA A 221 23.55 -3.85 -33.25
CA ALA A 221 22.16 -4.04 -33.66
C ALA A 221 21.49 -5.22 -32.94
N ALA A 222 22.22 -6.32 -32.74
CA ALA A 222 21.73 -7.48 -32.00
C ALA A 222 21.62 -7.18 -30.49
N ALA A 223 22.57 -6.45 -29.92
CA ALA A 223 22.60 -6.11 -28.49
C ALA A 223 21.54 -5.07 -28.07
N MET A 224 21.04 -4.25 -29.01
CA MET A 224 19.95 -3.30 -28.73
C MET A 224 18.59 -3.97 -28.55
N VAL A 225 18.41 -5.18 -29.07
CA VAL A 225 17.14 -5.91 -28.96
C VAL A 225 17.01 -6.50 -27.54
N PRO A 226 15.95 -6.17 -26.78
CA PRO A 226 15.71 -6.77 -25.47
C PRO A 226 15.47 -8.27 -25.59
N ASP A 227 16.25 -9.06 -24.84
CA ASP A 227 16.07 -10.51 -24.78
C ASP A 227 14.82 -10.86 -23.96
N MET A 228 13.95 -11.69 -24.54
CA MET A 228 12.71 -12.18 -23.93
C MET A 228 12.84 -13.59 -23.34
N THR A 229 13.96 -14.28 -23.56
CA THR A 229 14.25 -15.59 -22.93
C THR A 229 14.25 -15.59 -21.39
N PRO A 230 14.55 -14.50 -20.65
CA PRO A 230 14.45 -14.51 -19.19
C PRO A 230 13.00 -14.49 -18.66
N PHE A 231 11.99 -14.33 -19.52
CA PHE A 231 10.57 -14.42 -19.14
C PHE A 231 9.98 -15.76 -19.64
N PRO A 232 9.33 -16.57 -18.79
CA PRO A 232 8.67 -17.81 -19.19
C PRO A 232 7.36 -17.58 -19.96
#